data_AF-A0A8B9VSV8-F1
#
_entry.id   AF-A0A8B9VSV8-F1
#
_cell.length_a   1.000
_cell.length_b   1.000
_cell.length_c   1.000
_cell.angle_alpha   90.00
_cell.angle_beta   90.00
_cell.angle_gamma   90.00
#
_symmetry.space_group_name_H-M   'P 1'
#
loop_
_entity.id
_entity.type
_entity.pdbx_description
1 polymer ?
#
loop_
_entity_poly.entity_id
_entity_poly.type
_entity_poly.pdbx_seq_one_letter_code
_entity_poly.pdbx_strand_id
1 'polypeptide(L)'
;MSDSGGGGGGGPGGEEGGMEVSGSAVQNVADVAVLQKHLRKLVPLLLEDGGEAPAVLEAALEEKGAVEHMRKFLSDPQVHTVLVERSTLKEDVGDEGEEEKEFISYSISTDIHYGIKSNSLAFIKRTPVIDADKPVSSQLRVLTLSEDSPYETLHSFISNAVAPFFKSYIRESGKADR
;
A
#
# COMPACT_ATOMS: atom_id res chain seq x y z
N MET A 1 63.29 18.14 51.79
CA MET A 1 62.16 17.89 52.70
C MET A 1 60.96 17.62 51.81
N SER A 2 60.76 16.35 51.46
CA SER A 2 59.66 15.50 51.96
C SER A 2 58.50 15.57 50.96
N ASP A 3 58.42 14.69 49.95
CA ASP A 3 58.02 13.26 49.95
C ASP A 3 56.50 13.03 50.06
N SER A 4 56.06 11.90 49.50
CA SER A 4 54.74 11.26 49.38
C SER A 4 53.91 11.74 48.18
N GLY A 5 53.51 10.91 47.21
CA GLY A 5 53.22 9.47 47.12
C GLY A 5 51.97 9.38 46.20
N GLY A 6 51.66 8.39 45.38
CA GLY A 6 52.08 7.02 45.15
C GLY A 6 50.89 6.33 44.43
N GLY A 7 51.16 5.30 43.61
CA GLY A 7 50.17 4.35 43.06
C GLY A 7 49.42 4.83 41.81
N GLY A 8 49.32 4.11 40.69
CA GLY A 8 49.39 2.66 40.48
C GLY A 8 48.01 2.17 40.04
N GLY A 9 47.88 1.65 38.81
CA GLY A 9 46.66 0.99 38.34
C GLY A 9 46.58 0.90 36.83
N GLY A 10 46.83 -0.30 36.29
CA GLY A 10 46.73 -0.61 34.87
C GLY A 10 45.41 -1.30 34.48
N GLY A 11 44.99 -1.01 33.25
CA GLY A 11 44.16 -1.84 32.36
C GLY A 11 42.63 -1.80 32.54
N PRO A 12 41.84 -2.31 31.58
CA PRO A 12 42.11 -2.59 30.16
C PRO A 12 41.01 -2.04 29.20
N GLY A 13 41.24 -2.19 27.88
CA GLY A 13 40.19 -2.53 26.91
C GLY A 13 39.08 -1.51 26.65
N GLY A 14 39.32 -0.57 25.74
CA GLY A 14 38.23 0.04 24.99
C GLY A 14 37.65 -1.00 24.03
N GLU A 15 36.53 -1.61 24.39
CA GLU A 15 35.66 -2.30 23.44
C GLU A 15 35.13 -1.24 22.45
N GLU A 16 35.75 -1.17 21.28
CA GLU A 16 35.10 -0.62 20.10
C GLU A 16 33.86 -1.48 19.84
N GLY A 17 32.71 -0.96 20.28
CA GLY A 17 31.40 -1.45 19.87
C GLY A 17 31.28 -1.28 18.37
N GLY A 18 31.76 -2.28 17.63
CA GLY A 18 31.52 -2.44 16.21
C GLY A 18 30.01 -2.44 16.02
N MET A 19 29.50 -1.31 15.54
CA MET A 19 28.15 -1.23 15.01
C MET A 19 28.15 -2.20 13.82
N GLU A 20 27.61 -3.40 14.02
CA GLU A 20 27.34 -4.34 12.95
C GLU A 20 26.39 -3.61 12.00
N VAL A 21 26.97 -3.01 10.97
CA VAL A 21 26.25 -2.60 9.78
C VAL A 21 25.73 -3.90 9.22
N SER A 22 24.51 -4.25 9.63
CA SER A 22 23.75 -5.37 9.08
C SER A 22 23.81 -5.17 7.57
N GLY A 23 24.57 -6.04 6.91
CA GLY A 23 24.82 -5.94 5.49
C GLY A 23 23.48 -5.77 4.80
N SER A 24 23.36 -4.71 4.00
CA SER A 24 22.24 -4.50 3.10
C SER A 24 22.16 -5.72 2.19
N ALA A 25 21.43 -6.75 2.59
CA ALA A 25 21.06 -7.83 1.71
C ALA A 25 20.37 -7.18 0.52
N VAL A 26 20.89 -7.41 -0.68
CA VAL A 26 20.26 -6.93 -1.90
C VAL A 26 18.89 -7.58 -1.95
N GLN A 27 17.86 -6.80 -1.61
CA GLN A 27 16.50 -7.32 -1.54
C GLN A 27 15.99 -7.48 -2.97
N ASN A 28 15.64 -8.71 -3.34
CA ASN A 28 15.11 -9.02 -4.67
C ASN A 28 13.73 -8.38 -4.80
N VAL A 29 13.59 -7.37 -5.66
CA VAL A 29 12.32 -6.65 -5.83
C VAL A 29 11.41 -7.41 -6.80
N ALA A 30 10.13 -7.53 -6.45
CA ALA A 30 9.14 -8.18 -7.30
C ALA A 30 8.99 -7.48 -8.67
N ASP A 31 8.79 -8.26 -9.72
CA ASP A 31 8.49 -7.73 -11.05
C ASP A 31 7.05 -7.17 -11.12
N VAL A 32 6.83 -6.18 -11.99
CA VAL A 32 5.50 -5.57 -12.22
C VAL A 32 4.45 -6.62 -12.58
N ALA A 33 4.81 -7.68 -13.30
CA ALA A 33 3.91 -8.77 -13.65
C ALA A 33 3.32 -9.48 -12.43
N VAL A 34 4.04 -9.52 -11.30
CA VAL A 34 3.55 -10.08 -10.03
C VAL A 34 2.37 -9.24 -9.52
N LEU A 35 2.52 -7.90 -9.54
CA LEU A 35 1.47 -7.00 -9.11
C LEU A 35 0.29 -7.03 -10.09
N GLN A 36 0.53 -6.94 -11.40
CA GLN A 36 -0.54 -7.02 -12.40
C GLN A 36 -1.34 -8.31 -12.26
N LYS A 37 -0.69 -9.47 -12.08
CA LYS A 37 -1.36 -10.76 -11.81
C LYS A 37 -2.20 -10.74 -10.54
N HIS A 38 -1.80 -9.96 -9.53
CA HIS A 38 -2.57 -9.79 -8.31
C HIS A 38 -3.80 -8.91 -8.54
N LEU A 39 -3.63 -7.78 -9.24
CA LEU A 39 -4.69 -6.84 -9.58
C LEU A 39 -5.77 -7.50 -10.45
N ARG A 40 -5.39 -8.28 -11.46
CA ARG A 40 -6.31 -9.06 -12.32
C ARG A 40 -7.27 -9.97 -11.55
N LYS A 41 -6.90 -10.41 -10.35
CA LYS A 41 -7.75 -11.25 -9.51
C LYS A 41 -8.59 -10.42 -8.55
N LEU A 42 -7.99 -9.42 -7.91
CA LEU A 42 -8.66 -8.67 -6.84
C LEU A 42 -9.60 -7.59 -7.36
N VAL A 43 -9.25 -6.93 -8.46
CA VAL A 43 -10.05 -5.83 -8.99
C VAL A 43 -11.44 -6.30 -9.40
N PRO A 44 -11.62 -7.38 -10.20
CA PRO A 44 -12.96 -7.87 -10.53
C PRO A 44 -13.76 -8.30 -9.30
N LEU A 45 -13.10 -8.83 -8.26
CA LEU A 45 -13.77 -9.28 -7.04
C LEU A 45 -14.26 -8.13 -6.14
N LEU A 46 -13.66 -6.95 -6.23
CA LEU A 46 -13.89 -5.84 -5.29
C LEU A 46 -14.51 -4.60 -5.94
N LEU A 47 -14.32 -4.40 -7.25
CA LEU A 47 -14.86 -3.26 -8.01
C LEU A 47 -15.89 -3.68 -9.07
N GLU A 48 -16.14 -4.99 -9.22
CA GLU A 48 -17.15 -5.59 -10.11
C GLU A 48 -17.83 -6.76 -9.39
N ASP A 49 -18.70 -7.50 -10.09
CA ASP A 49 -19.39 -8.70 -9.57
C ASP A 49 -18.56 -10.00 -9.68
N GLY A 50 -17.23 -9.89 -9.62
CA GLY A 50 -16.29 -11.00 -9.81
C GLY A 50 -16.04 -11.37 -11.27
N GLY A 51 -15.52 -12.59 -11.48
CA GLY A 51 -15.18 -13.09 -12.82
C GLY A 51 -13.74 -12.77 -13.26
N GLU A 52 -13.54 -12.76 -14.58
CA GLU A 52 -12.24 -12.45 -15.19
C GLU A 52 -12.01 -10.94 -15.32
N ALA A 53 -10.74 -10.54 -15.42
CA ALA A 53 -10.38 -9.14 -15.63
C ALA A 53 -10.96 -8.62 -16.96
N PRO A 54 -11.74 -7.52 -16.94
CA PRO A 54 -12.30 -6.97 -18.17
C PRO A 54 -11.18 -6.41 -19.06
N ALA A 55 -11.40 -6.40 -20.38
CA ALA A 55 -10.40 -5.92 -21.35
C ALA A 55 -9.93 -4.48 -21.09
N VAL A 56 -10.81 -3.63 -20.54
CA VAL A 56 -10.46 -2.24 -20.16
C VAL A 56 -9.49 -2.18 -18.98
N LEU A 57 -9.59 -3.11 -18.02
CA LEU A 57 -8.61 -3.23 -16.95
C LEU A 57 -7.28 -3.78 -17.48
N GLU A 58 -7.32 -4.75 -18.37
CA GLU A 58 -6.12 -5.29 -19.00
C GLU A 58 -5.35 -4.21 -19.76
N ALA A 59 -6.05 -3.39 -20.55
CA ALA A 59 -5.45 -2.25 -21.24
C ALA A 59 -4.81 -1.27 -20.25
N ALA A 60 -5.52 -0.89 -19.19
CA ALA A 60 -5.00 0.03 -18.16
C ALA A 60 -3.75 -0.52 -17.44
N LEU A 61 -3.68 -1.83 -17.22
CA LEU A 61 -2.51 -2.47 -16.59
C LEU A 61 -1.26 -2.44 -17.49
N GLU A 62 -1.43 -2.32 -18.81
CA GLU A 62 -0.35 -2.29 -19.79
C GLU A 62 0.09 -0.88 -20.18
N GLU A 63 -0.67 0.16 -19.78
CA GLU A 63 -0.31 1.54 -20.05
C GLU A 63 1.06 1.89 -19.46
N LYS A 64 1.88 2.61 -20.25
CA LYS A 64 3.25 2.97 -19.84
C LYS A 64 3.29 3.72 -18.50
N GLY A 65 2.35 4.65 -18.29
CA GLY A 65 2.23 5.41 -17.05
C GLY A 65 1.87 4.51 -15.86
N ALA A 66 0.88 3.64 -16.02
CA ALA A 66 0.48 2.67 -15.01
C ALA A 66 1.63 1.73 -14.63
N VAL A 67 2.36 1.20 -15.62
CA VAL A 67 3.54 0.35 -15.41
C VAL A 67 4.64 1.09 -14.66
N GLU A 68 4.84 2.38 -14.93
CA GLU A 68 5.78 3.22 -14.19
C GLU A 68 5.35 3.43 -12.73
N HIS A 69 4.07 3.76 -12.49
CA HIS A 69 3.51 3.90 -11.14
C HIS A 69 3.65 2.60 -10.34
N MET A 70 3.31 1.45 -10.94
CA MET A 70 3.47 0.13 -10.33
C MET A 70 4.94 -0.17 -10.04
N ARG A 71 5.86 0.12 -10.96
CA ARG A 71 7.30 -0.08 -10.75
C ARG A 71 7.80 0.75 -9.57
N LYS A 72 7.46 2.03 -9.52
CA LYS A 72 7.80 2.93 -8.40
C LYS A 72 7.26 2.38 -7.09
N PHE A 73 5.99 1.99 -7.04
CA PHE A 73 5.38 1.39 -5.85
C PHE A 73 6.13 0.16 -5.33
N LEU A 74 6.59 -0.72 -6.23
CA LEU A 74 7.31 -1.95 -5.87
C LEU A 74 8.73 -1.67 -5.33
N SER A 75 9.46 -0.70 -5.91
CA SER A 75 10.90 -0.53 -5.68
C SER A 75 11.31 0.72 -4.92
N ASP A 76 10.53 1.80 -4.94
CA ASP A 76 10.88 3.09 -4.33
C ASP A 76 10.40 3.16 -2.88
N PRO A 77 11.28 3.21 -1.87
CA PRO A 77 10.91 3.32 -0.45
C PRO A 77 9.94 4.45 -0.12
N GLN A 78 9.94 5.55 -0.88
CA GLN A 78 9.12 6.73 -0.63
C GLN A 78 7.70 6.61 -1.21
N VAL A 79 7.45 5.65 -2.10
CA VAL A 79 6.14 5.45 -2.74
C VAL A 79 5.38 4.35 -2.01
N HIS A 80 4.46 4.73 -1.13
CA HIS A 80 3.77 3.80 -0.23
C HIS A 80 2.48 3.20 -0.78
N THR A 81 1.92 3.79 -1.83
CA THR A 81 0.58 3.51 -2.30
C THR A 81 0.50 3.36 -3.81
N VAL A 82 -0.44 2.52 -4.25
CA VAL A 82 -0.95 2.51 -5.61
C VAL A 82 -2.48 2.39 -5.55
N LEU A 83 -3.16 3.20 -6.34
CA LEU A 83 -4.60 3.25 -6.50
C LEU A 83 -4.96 2.63 -7.84
N VAL A 84 -5.93 1.73 -7.85
CA VAL A 84 -6.68 1.37 -9.05
C VAL A 84 -8.03 2.04 -8.95
N GLU A 85 -8.31 2.98 -9.82
CA GLU A 85 -9.58 3.70 -9.88
C GLU A 85 -10.41 3.12 -11.04
N ARG A 86 -11.67 2.78 -10.74
CA ARG A 86 -12.70 2.44 -11.74
C ARG A 86 -13.66 3.62 -11.83
N SER A 87 -13.65 4.33 -12.94
CA SER A 87 -14.54 5.47 -13.18
C SER A 87 -15.67 5.09 -14.12
N THR A 88 -16.86 5.64 -13.86
CA THR A 88 -18.02 5.50 -14.74
C THR A 88 -18.34 6.84 -15.39
N LEU A 89 -18.15 6.91 -16.71
CA LEU A 89 -18.51 8.07 -17.52
C LEU A 89 -19.88 7.85 -18.16
N LYS A 90 -20.75 8.86 -18.06
CA LYS A 90 -21.95 8.95 -18.90
C LYS A 90 -21.60 9.83 -20.08
N GLU A 91 -21.77 9.34 -21.30
CA GLU A 91 -21.76 10.21 -22.47
C GLU A 91 -23.15 10.86 -22.61
N ASP A 92 -23.21 12.19 -22.62
CA ASP A 92 -24.40 12.93 -23.04
C ASP A 92 -24.53 12.81 -24.56
N VAL A 93 -24.93 11.64 -25.06
CA VAL A 93 -25.35 11.50 -26.45
C VAL A 93 -26.72 12.17 -26.60
N GLY A 94 -26.71 13.37 -27.18
CA GLY A 94 -27.90 14.17 -27.50
C GLY A 94 -28.72 13.61 -28.67
N ASP A 95 -29.03 12.31 -28.66
CA ASP A 95 -29.97 11.70 -29.60
C ASP A 95 -31.01 10.88 -28.81
N GLU A 96 -32.28 11.31 -28.90
CA GLU A 96 -33.41 10.77 -28.15
C GLU A 96 -33.74 9.34 -28.61
N GLY A 97 -33.03 8.33 -28.10
CA GLY A 97 -33.41 6.94 -28.35
C GLY A 97 -32.39 5.83 -28.07
N GLU A 98 -31.12 6.13 -27.75
CA GLU A 98 -30.15 5.11 -27.40
C GLU A 98 -30.06 4.92 -25.88
N GLU A 99 -30.07 3.66 -25.41
CA GLU A 99 -29.90 3.31 -23.99
C GLU A 99 -28.64 3.97 -23.43
N GLU A 100 -28.73 4.61 -22.26
CA GLU A 100 -27.58 5.23 -21.57
C GLU A 100 -26.48 4.18 -21.38
N LYS A 101 -25.46 4.21 -22.23
CA LYS A 101 -24.34 3.28 -22.15
C LYS A 101 -23.31 3.84 -21.17
N GLU A 102 -23.22 3.23 -20.00
CA GLU A 102 -22.17 3.55 -19.04
C GLU A 102 -20.81 3.09 -19.58
N PHE A 103 -19.87 4.02 -19.68
CA PHE A 103 -18.50 3.75 -20.08
C PHE A 103 -17.62 3.58 -18.84
N ILE A 104 -17.06 2.38 -18.70
CA ILE A 104 -16.13 2.05 -17.62
C ILE A 104 -14.71 2.30 -18.10
N SER A 105 -13.94 3.04 -17.32
CA SER A 105 -12.50 3.21 -17.50
C SER A 105 -11.75 2.88 -16.22
N TYR A 106 -10.48 2.49 -16.38
CA TYR A 106 -9.57 2.19 -15.27
C TYR A 106 -8.35 3.09 -15.33
N SER A 107 -7.94 3.63 -14.19
CA SER A 107 -6.71 4.40 -14.04
C SER A 107 -5.85 3.82 -12.91
N ILE A 108 -4.53 3.90 -13.05
CA ILE A 108 -3.58 3.41 -12.05
C ILE A 108 -2.58 4.51 -11.73
N SER A 109 -2.57 4.95 -10.46
CA SER A 109 -1.72 6.04 -9.99
C SER A 109 -1.13 5.72 -8.61
N THR A 110 -0.03 6.37 -8.26
CA THR A 110 0.53 6.31 -6.89
C THR A 110 -0.23 7.22 -5.90
N ASP A 111 -1.03 8.15 -6.41
CA ASP A 111 -1.71 9.18 -5.63
C ASP A 111 -3.11 8.73 -5.20
N ILE A 112 -3.34 8.65 -3.89
CA ILE A 112 -4.66 8.39 -3.32
C ILE A 112 -5.50 9.67 -3.40
N HIS A 113 -6.66 9.59 -4.03
CA HIS A 113 -7.58 10.70 -4.16
C HIS A 113 -9.03 10.21 -4.22
N TYR A 114 -9.97 11.14 -4.05
CA TYR A 114 -11.40 10.90 -4.28
C TYR A 114 -11.74 11.20 -5.74
N GLY A 115 -12.41 10.26 -6.40
CA GLY A 115 -12.94 10.42 -7.75
C GLY A 115 -14.46 10.50 -7.73
N ILE A 116 -15.02 11.43 -8.50
CA ILE A 116 -16.48 11.56 -8.65
C ILE A 116 -16.97 10.40 -9.53
N LYS A 117 -17.96 9.64 -9.06
CA LYS A 117 -18.47 8.42 -9.74
C LYS A 117 -17.36 7.39 -9.98
N SER A 118 -16.41 7.33 -9.06
CA SER A 118 -15.32 6.37 -9.07
C SER A 118 -15.41 5.45 -7.87
N ASN A 119 -15.15 4.17 -8.09
CA ASN A 119 -14.88 3.20 -7.04
C ASN A 119 -13.41 2.79 -7.16
N SER A 120 -12.67 2.84 -6.07
CA SER A 120 -11.23 2.66 -6.10
C SER A 120 -10.73 1.62 -5.12
N LEU A 121 -9.62 0.99 -5.48
CA LEU A 121 -8.90 0.03 -4.66
C LEU A 121 -7.48 0.54 -4.40
N ALA A 122 -7.22 0.91 -3.15
CA ALA A 122 -5.92 1.37 -2.69
C ALA A 122 -5.12 0.21 -2.10
N PHE A 123 -3.89 0.05 -2.59
CA PHE A 123 -2.91 -0.89 -2.05
C PHE A 123 -1.82 -0.11 -1.32
N ILE A 124 -1.52 -0.54 -0.09
CA ILE A 124 -0.51 0.08 0.76
C ILE A 124 0.55 -0.96 1.09
N LYS A 125 1.81 -0.69 0.77
CA LYS A 125 2.89 -1.62 1.09
C LYS A 125 3.19 -1.65 2.59
N ARG A 126 3.49 -2.83 3.12
CA ARG A 126 3.86 -3.07 4.53
C ARG A 126 5.36 -2.88 4.79
N THR A 127 6.16 -2.93 3.73
CA THR A 127 7.62 -2.85 3.75
C THR A 127 8.09 -1.77 2.77
N PRO A 128 9.33 -1.25 2.89
CA PRO A 128 9.86 -0.22 1.99
C PRO A 128 9.87 -0.65 0.52
N VAL A 129 10.08 -1.92 0.23
CA VAL A 129 9.99 -2.50 -1.12
C VAL A 129 9.22 -3.82 -1.07
N ILE A 130 8.67 -4.23 -2.21
CA ILE A 130 8.00 -5.53 -2.34
C ILE A 130 9.01 -6.59 -2.73
N ASP A 131 9.18 -7.57 -1.86
CA ASP A 131 10.09 -8.70 -1.98
C ASP A 131 9.55 -9.74 -2.98
N ALA A 132 10.37 -10.14 -3.94
CA ALA A 132 10.04 -11.15 -4.94
C ALA A 132 9.88 -12.55 -4.35
N ASP A 133 10.55 -12.83 -3.22
CA ASP A 133 10.62 -14.17 -2.64
C ASP A 133 9.49 -14.42 -1.62
N LYS A 134 8.62 -13.42 -1.40
CA LYS A 134 7.49 -13.49 -0.46
C LYS A 134 6.15 -13.31 -1.19
N PRO A 135 5.06 -13.94 -0.71
CA PRO A 135 3.74 -13.72 -1.27
C PRO A 135 3.35 -12.25 -1.24
N VAL A 136 2.97 -11.69 -2.39
CA VAL A 136 2.57 -10.28 -2.53
C VAL A 136 1.44 -9.90 -1.56
N SER A 137 0.48 -10.80 -1.33
CA SER A 137 -0.64 -10.59 -0.40
C SER A 137 -0.19 -10.36 1.04
N SER A 138 0.92 -10.99 1.47
CA SER A 138 1.47 -10.78 2.81
C SER A 138 2.18 -9.43 2.96
N GLN A 139 2.50 -8.75 1.86
CA GLN A 139 3.26 -7.50 1.85
C GLN A 139 2.39 -6.27 1.61
N LEU A 140 1.09 -6.47 1.41
CA LEU A 140 0.13 -5.42 1.10
C LEU A 140 -0.96 -5.31 2.17
N ARG A 141 -1.50 -4.10 2.29
CA ARG A 141 -2.81 -3.82 2.85
C ARG A 141 -3.70 -3.32 1.72
N VAL A 142 -4.99 -3.60 1.82
CA VAL A 142 -5.98 -3.25 0.79
C VAL A 142 -7.07 -2.41 1.44
N LEU A 143 -7.48 -1.33 0.79
CA LEU A 143 -8.56 -0.45 1.22
C LEU A 143 -9.44 -0.11 0.01
N THR A 144 -10.74 -0.32 0.14
CA THR A 144 -11.73 0.11 -0.85
C THR A 144 -12.15 1.56 -0.57
N LEU A 145 -12.24 2.40 -1.59
CA LEU A 145 -12.72 3.77 -1.50
C LEU A 145 -13.92 3.89 -2.45
N SER A 146 -15.13 3.90 -1.90
CA SER A 146 -16.37 3.94 -2.67
C SER A 146 -16.67 5.34 -3.20
N GLU A 147 -17.65 5.40 -4.10
CA GLU A 147 -18.19 6.65 -4.63
C GLU A 147 -19.05 7.46 -3.62
N ASP A 148 -19.31 6.91 -2.44
CA ASP A 148 -20.00 7.61 -1.35
C ASP A 148 -19.22 8.85 -0.90
N SER A 149 -19.84 9.68 -0.05
CA SER A 149 -19.16 10.81 0.55
C SER A 149 -17.87 10.34 1.26
N PRO A 150 -16.71 10.98 1.00
CA PRO A 150 -15.46 10.64 1.69
C PRO A 150 -15.58 10.67 3.21
N TYR A 151 -16.41 11.58 3.74
CA TYR A 151 -16.65 11.67 5.17
C TYR A 151 -17.33 10.42 5.72
N GLU A 152 -18.30 9.87 4.99
CA GLU A 152 -19.01 8.66 5.38
C GLU A 152 -18.10 7.43 5.27
N THR A 153 -17.40 7.29 4.15
CA THR A 153 -16.44 6.19 3.91
C THR A 153 -15.36 6.17 5.00
N LEU A 154 -14.74 7.32 5.28
CA LEU A 154 -13.71 7.42 6.33
C LEU A 154 -14.28 7.23 7.73
N HIS A 155 -15.44 7.79 8.03
CA HIS A 155 -16.10 7.58 9.32
C HIS A 155 -16.40 6.10 9.56
N SER A 156 -16.90 5.40 8.54
CA SER A 156 -17.15 3.95 8.61
C SER A 156 -15.86 3.18 8.89
N PHE A 157 -14.77 3.45 8.16
CA PHE A 157 -13.48 2.80 8.43
C PHE A 157 -12.96 3.06 9.84
N ILE A 158 -13.02 4.30 10.31
CA ILE A 158 -12.51 4.66 11.63
C ILE A 158 -13.37 4.04 12.73
N SER A 159 -14.69 4.16 12.63
CA SER A 159 -15.63 3.71 13.66
C SER A 159 -15.74 2.20 13.73
N ASN A 160 -15.80 1.53 12.57
CA ASN A 160 -16.14 0.10 12.48
C ASN A 160 -14.92 -0.82 12.37
N ALA A 161 -13.76 -0.32 11.94
CA ALA A 161 -12.54 -1.14 11.81
C ALA A 161 -11.42 -0.64 12.72
N VAL A 162 -10.97 0.61 12.56
CA VAL A 162 -9.78 1.12 13.26
C VAL A 162 -9.99 1.17 14.77
N ALA A 163 -11.07 1.78 15.24
CA ALA A 163 -11.35 1.93 16.66
C ALA A 163 -11.51 0.58 17.40
N PRO A 164 -12.35 -0.38 16.95
CA PRO A 164 -12.48 -1.66 17.63
C PRO A 164 -11.20 -2.50 17.58
N PHE A 165 -10.46 -2.48 16.46
CA PHE A 165 -9.17 -3.19 16.35
C PHE A 165 -8.11 -2.61 17.30
N PHE A 166 -8.05 -1.29 17.42
CA PHE A 166 -7.14 -0.64 18.37
C PHE A 166 -7.51 -0.96 19.82
N LYS A 167 -8.81 -0.92 20.15
CA LYS A 167 -9.31 -1.30 21.49
C LYS A 167 -8.98 -2.77 21.82
N SER A 168 -9.12 -3.70 20.88
CA SER A 168 -8.77 -5.10 21.11
C SER A 168 -7.29 -5.28 21.38
N TYR A 169 -6.43 -4.56 20.66
CA TYR A 169 -4.99 -4.57 20.89
C TYR A 169 -4.60 -4.05 22.29
N ILE A 170 -5.20 -2.95 22.75
CA ILE A 170 -4.94 -2.43 24.11
C ILE A 170 -5.34 -3.47 25.17
N ARG A 171 -6.52 -4.08 25.00
CA ARG A 171 -7.03 -5.11 25.92
C ARG A 171 -6.11 -6.32 25.99
N GLU A 172 -5.64 -6.81 24.84
CA GLU A 172 -4.77 -7.99 24.77
C GLU A 172 -3.33 -7.70 25.22
N SER A 173 -2.82 -6.50 24.97
CA SER A 173 -1.46 -6.10 25.36
C SER A 173 -1.32 -5.75 26.84
N GLY A 174 -2.40 -5.72 27.62
CA GLY A 174 -2.40 -5.40 29.05
C GLY A 174 -1.98 -3.96 29.37
N LYS A 175 -1.96 -3.07 28.38
CA LYS A 175 -1.60 -1.64 28.54
C LYS A 175 -2.74 -0.79 29.10
N ALA A 176 -3.96 -1.33 29.21
CA ALA A 176 -5.07 -0.63 29.86
C ALA A 176 -5.01 -0.63 31.40
N ASP A 177 -4.31 -1.61 32.00
CA ASP A 177 -4.30 -1.82 33.45
C ASP A 177 -3.01 -1.36 34.15
N ARG A 178 -2.17 -0.54 33.48
CA ARG A 178 -0.95 0.05 34.05
C ARG A 178 -0.97 1.56 34.04
#